data_AF-A0A1F9AWB7-F1
#
_entry.id   AF-A0A1F9AWB7-F1
#
_cell.length_a   1.000
_cell.length_b   1.000
_cell.length_c   1.000
_cell.angle_alpha   90.00
_cell.angle_beta   90.00
_cell.angle_gamma   90.00
#
_symmetry.space_group_name_H-M   'P 1'
#
loop_
_entity.id
_entity.type
_entity.pdbx_description
1 polymer ?
#
loop_
_entity_poly.entity_id
_entity_poly.type
_entity_poly.pdbx_seq_one_letter_code
_entity_poly.pdbx_strand_id
1 'polypeptide(L)'
;MVVHPDDRKKVLTINQQRQGEEPVPSRYEFKGVTKDNRVIYIEVSAASIVYRGTPVYLVYLRDITERKVAEEALRNERNRFRTLSENAPFGIILIDKEGIFEYINPKFKELFGYDLGELPNGMEWFRKAFPNSKSREEVVSTWMDYLRSTKPFRGSGTWVSSISICFSTG
;
A
#
# COMPACT_ATOMS: atom_id res chain seq x y z
N MET A 1 -16.38 22.37 -17.84
CA MET A 1 -16.13 20.97 -17.50
C MET A 1 -17.34 20.19 -17.93
N VAL A 2 -17.16 19.03 -18.54
CA VAL A 2 -18.24 18.15 -18.98
C VAL A 2 -18.09 16.79 -18.34
N VAL A 3 -19.19 16.03 -18.21
CA VAL A 3 -19.13 14.65 -17.73
C VAL A 3 -18.47 13.78 -18.80
N HIS A 4 -17.47 13.01 -18.38
CA HIS A 4 -16.79 12.04 -19.25
C HIS A 4 -17.79 11.01 -19.80
N PRO A 5 -17.68 10.60 -21.09
CA PRO A 5 -18.62 9.67 -21.71
C PRO A 5 -19.00 8.45 -20.87
N ASP A 6 -17.99 7.78 -20.30
CA ASP A 6 -18.16 6.59 -19.43
C ASP A 6 -19.13 6.80 -18.27
N ASP A 7 -19.19 8.01 -17.71
CA ASP A 7 -19.97 8.30 -16.51
C ASP A 7 -21.24 9.11 -16.79
N ARG A 8 -21.53 9.47 -18.05
CA ARG A 8 -22.73 10.24 -18.41
C ARG A 8 -24.00 9.56 -17.95
N LYS A 9 -24.13 8.26 -18.21
CA LYS A 9 -25.32 7.48 -17.83
C LYS A 9 -25.54 7.53 -16.31
N LYS A 10 -24.47 7.31 -15.54
CA LYS A 10 -24.51 7.36 -14.07
C LYS A 10 -24.96 8.74 -13.57
N VAL A 11 -24.36 9.82 -14.06
CA VAL A 11 -24.71 11.18 -13.62
C VAL A 11 -26.14 11.55 -14.02
N LEU A 12 -26.57 11.18 -15.22
CA LEU A 12 -27.95 11.41 -15.68
C LEU A 12 -28.97 10.67 -14.81
N THR A 13 -28.72 9.40 -14.49
CA THR A 13 -29.58 8.62 -13.59
C THR A 13 -29.69 9.29 -12.23
N ILE A 14 -28.57 9.66 -11.61
CA ILE A 14 -28.59 10.31 -10.28
C ILE A 14 -29.34 11.64 -10.32
N ASN A 15 -29.16 12.43 -11.37
CA ASN A 15 -29.89 13.70 -11.52
C ASN A 15 -31.40 13.51 -11.71
N GLN A 16 -31.82 12.46 -12.43
CA GLN A 16 -33.22 12.13 -12.62
C GLN A 16 -33.87 11.65 -11.32
N GLN A 17 -33.21 10.73 -10.60
CA GLN A 17 -33.67 10.23 -9.31
C GLN A 17 -33.81 11.35 -8.28
N ARG A 18 -32.86 12.29 -8.28
CA ARG A 18 -32.89 13.45 -7.41
C ARG A 18 -34.14 14.31 -7.64
N GLN A 19 -34.66 14.39 -8.87
CA GLN A 19 -35.91 15.08 -9.19
C GLN A 19 -37.17 14.26 -8.85
N GLY A 20 -37.07 12.93 -8.80
CA GLY A 20 -38.20 12.01 -8.66
C GLY A 20 -38.57 11.61 -7.23
N GLU A 21 -38.19 12.39 -6.22
CA GLU A 21 -38.28 12.02 -4.78
C GLU A 21 -37.58 10.69 -4.40
N GLU A 22 -36.84 10.09 -5.33
CA GLU A 22 -36.10 8.86 -5.07
C GLU A 22 -34.84 9.12 -4.24
N PRO A 23 -34.48 8.21 -3.32
CA PRO A 23 -33.28 8.34 -2.53
C PRO A 23 -32.04 8.26 -3.42
N VAL A 24 -31.22 9.31 -3.39
CA VAL A 24 -29.93 9.38 -4.08
C VAL A 24 -28.77 9.39 -3.07
N PRO A 25 -27.59 8.85 -3.44
CA PRO A 25 -26.41 8.96 -2.59
C PRO A 25 -26.09 10.44 -2.29
N SER A 26 -25.85 10.74 -1.01
CA SER A 26 -25.40 12.07 -0.59
C SER A 26 -24.02 12.41 -1.17
N ARG A 27 -23.21 11.39 -1.46
CA ARG A 27 -21.87 11.50 -2.06
C ARG A 27 -21.66 10.48 -3.16
N TYR A 28 -21.11 10.90 -4.31
CA TYR A 28 -20.74 10.01 -5.40
C TYR A 28 -19.57 10.56 -6.21
N GLU A 29 -18.83 9.69 -6.90
CA GLU A 29 -17.70 10.06 -7.74
C GLU A 29 -18.02 9.87 -9.24
N PHE A 30 -17.47 10.72 -10.09
CA PHE A 30 -17.51 10.56 -11.55
C PHE A 30 -16.28 11.22 -12.22
N LYS A 31 -15.99 10.84 -13.46
CA LYS A 31 -14.94 11.43 -14.29
C LYS A 31 -15.46 12.67 -15.00
N GLY A 32 -14.79 13.79 -14.81
CA GLY A 32 -15.00 15.02 -15.58
C GLY A 32 -13.93 15.20 -16.66
N VAL A 33 -14.25 15.98 -17.68
CA VAL A 33 -13.30 16.49 -18.67
C VAL A 33 -13.22 18.00 -18.52
N THR A 34 -12.01 18.51 -18.29
CA THR A 34 -11.74 19.95 -18.16
C THR A 34 -11.83 20.67 -19.51
N LYS A 35 -11.77 22.01 -19.52
CA LYS A 35 -11.72 22.78 -20.78
C LYS A 35 -10.48 22.45 -21.61
N ASP A 36 -9.38 22.09 -20.95
CA ASP A 36 -8.12 21.69 -21.58
C ASP A 36 -8.10 20.20 -21.96
N ASN A 37 -9.25 19.55 -22.02
CA ASN A 37 -9.41 18.15 -22.40
C ASN A 37 -8.70 17.12 -21.50
N ARG A 38 -8.44 17.47 -20.22
CA ARG A 38 -7.88 16.52 -19.23
C ARG A 38 -9.00 15.79 -18.48
N VAL A 39 -8.80 14.50 -18.21
CA VAL A 39 -9.72 13.71 -17.38
C VAL A 39 -9.37 13.93 -15.91
N ILE A 40 -10.36 14.30 -15.11
CA ILE A 40 -10.25 14.48 -13.66
C ILE A 40 -11.28 13.63 -12.94
N TYR A 41 -10.98 13.21 -11.72
CA TYR A 41 -11.94 12.55 -10.84
C TYR A 41 -12.60 13.58 -9.95
N ILE A 42 -13.93 13.54 -9.92
CA ILE A 42 -14.75 14.52 -9.22
C ILE A 42 -15.60 13.78 -8.24
N GLU A 43 -15.58 14.25 -7.01
CA GLU A 43 -16.47 13.83 -5.97
C GLU A 43 -17.56 14.89 -5.77
N VAL A 44 -18.80 14.44 -5.81
CA VAL A 44 -19.98 15.26 -5.62
C VAL A 44 -20.54 14.99 -4.25
N SER A 45 -20.78 16.04 -3.48
CA SER A 45 -21.66 15.99 -2.31
C SER A 45 -22.86 16.89 -2.58
N ALA A 46 -24.07 16.42 -2.32
CA ALA A 46 -25.27 17.22 -2.55
C ALA A 46 -26.28 17.09 -1.42
N ALA A 47 -26.89 18.22 -1.07
CA ALA A 47 -27.96 18.31 -0.09
C ALA A 47 -29.11 19.16 -0.65
N SER A 48 -30.35 18.78 -0.33
CA SER A 48 -31.52 19.61 -0.59
C SER A 48 -31.65 20.66 0.52
N ILE A 49 -31.80 21.93 0.14
CA ILE A 49 -32.04 23.04 1.06
C ILE A 49 -33.18 23.91 0.55
N VAL A 50 -33.80 24.69 1.43
CA VAL A 50 -34.78 25.71 1.02
C VAL A 50 -34.07 27.06 0.96
N TYR A 51 -34.00 27.65 -0.24
CA TYR A 51 -33.44 28.98 -0.45
C TYR A 51 -34.56 29.94 -0.87
N ARG A 52 -34.84 30.95 -0.03
CA ARG A 52 -35.92 31.94 -0.27
C ARG A 52 -37.28 31.29 -0.58
N GLY A 53 -37.64 30.24 0.16
CA GLY A 53 -38.89 29.51 -0.03
C GLY A 53 -38.92 28.54 -1.21
N THR A 54 -37.83 28.42 -1.98
CA THR A 54 -37.73 27.50 -3.12
C THR A 54 -36.79 26.33 -2.78
N PRO A 55 -37.21 25.07 -2.98
CA PRO A 55 -36.31 23.91 -2.86
C PRO A 55 -35.20 23.98 -3.90
N VAL A 56 -33.94 23.89 -3.46
CA VAL A 56 -32.75 23.87 -4.32
C VAL A 56 -31.77 22.81 -3.84
N TYR A 57 -30.89 22.36 -4.74
CA TYR A 57 -29.78 21.48 -4.36
C TYR A 57 -28.50 22.29 -4.20
N LEU A 58 -27.94 22.25 -3.00
CA LEU A 58 -26.57 22.69 -2.76
C LEU A 58 -25.64 21.55 -3.20
N VAL A 59 -24.80 21.80 -4.19
CA VAL A 59 -23.86 20.81 -4.73
C VAL A 59 -22.44 21.30 -4.52
N TYR A 60 -21.64 20.48 -3.85
CA TYR A 60 -20.21 20.66 -3.69
C TYR A 60 -19.46 19.67 -4.58
N LEU A 61 -18.51 20.18 -5.36
CA LEU A 61 -17.65 19.39 -6.24
C LEU A 61 -16.21 19.49 -5.75
N ARG A 62 -15.57 18.35 -5.50
CA ARG A 62 -14.16 18.26 -5.12
C ARG A 62 -13.40 17.51 -6.19
N ASP A 63 -12.33 18.12 -6.69
CA ASP A 63 -11.34 17.38 -7.48
C ASP A 63 -10.57 16.42 -6.56
N ILE A 64 -10.62 15.13 -6.88
CA ILE A 64 -9.96 14.06 -6.14
C ILE A 64 -8.94 13.32 -7.03
N THR A 65 -8.52 13.93 -8.14
CA THR A 65 -7.58 13.33 -9.11
C THR A 65 -6.27 12.97 -8.45
N GLU A 66 -5.69 13.88 -7.67
CA GLU A 66 -4.43 13.64 -6.95
C GLU A 66 -4.55 12.46 -5.97
N ARG A 67 -5.66 12.38 -5.24
CA ARG A 67 -5.96 11.25 -4.34
C ARG A 67 -5.99 9.93 -5.11
N LYS A 68 -6.73 9.87 -6.22
CA LYS A 68 -6.86 8.66 -7.05
C LYS A 68 -5.53 8.21 -7.63
N VAL A 69 -4.71 9.15 -8.11
CA VAL A 69 -3.38 8.86 -8.67
C VAL A 69 -2.47 8.31 -7.57
N ALA A 70 -2.47 8.88 -6.37
CA ALA A 70 -1.69 8.37 -5.25
C ALA A 70 -2.14 6.97 -4.80
N GLU A 71 -3.45 6.72 -4.72
CA GLU A 71 -4.02 5.40 -4.41
C GLU A 71 -3.63 4.34 -5.45
N GLU A 72 -3.68 4.69 -6.74
CA GLU A 72 -3.31 3.80 -7.83
C GLU A 72 -1.81 3.50 -7.86
N ALA A 73 -0.97 4.52 -7.64
CA ALA A 73 0.48 4.34 -7.48
C ALA A 73 0.81 3.39 -6.32
N LEU A 74 0.19 3.60 -5.15
CA LEU A 74 0.37 2.73 -3.98
C LEU A 74 -0.08 1.29 -4.27
N ARG A 75 -1.23 1.13 -4.95
CA ARG A 75 -1.74 -0.18 -5.35
C ARG A 75 -0.79 -0.88 -6.32
N ASN A 76 -0.24 -0.17 -7.28
CA ASN A 76 0.71 -0.70 -8.26
C ASN A 76 2.02 -1.14 -7.59
N GLU A 77 2.57 -0.33 -6.68
CA GLU A 77 3.75 -0.71 -5.90
C GLU A 77 3.48 -1.92 -5.01
N ARG A 78 2.32 -2.00 -4.35
CA ARG A 78 1.93 -3.19 -3.56
C ARG A 78 1.85 -4.45 -4.43
N ASN A 79 1.23 -4.36 -5.60
CA ASN A 79 1.13 -5.48 -6.54
C ASN A 79 2.51 -5.89 -7.07
N ARG A 80 3.38 -4.91 -7.34
CA ARG A 80 4.75 -5.15 -7.78
C ARG A 80 5.55 -5.87 -6.69
N PHE A 81 5.52 -5.37 -5.46
CA PHE A 81 6.14 -6.03 -4.31
C PHE A 81 5.65 -7.47 -4.20
N ARG A 82 4.32 -7.67 -4.17
CA ARG A 82 3.70 -9.00 -4.08
C ARG A 82 4.18 -9.95 -5.19
N THR A 83 4.16 -9.49 -6.44
CA THR A 83 4.57 -10.32 -7.59
C THR A 83 6.04 -10.71 -7.49
N LEU A 84 6.91 -9.75 -7.15
CA LEU A 84 8.35 -9.99 -7.04
C LEU A 84 8.66 -10.91 -5.86
N SER A 85 8.02 -10.71 -4.71
CA SER A 85 8.29 -11.49 -3.51
C SER A 85 7.75 -12.90 -3.59
N GLU A 86 6.53 -13.09 -4.14
CA GLU A 86 5.90 -14.40 -4.31
C GLU A 86 6.67 -15.30 -5.28
N ASN A 87 7.32 -14.72 -6.31
CA ASN A 87 8.06 -15.47 -7.33
C ASN A 87 9.59 -15.44 -7.13
N ALA A 88 10.09 -14.88 -6.03
CA ALA A 88 11.52 -14.82 -5.78
C ALA A 88 12.11 -16.24 -5.56
N PRO A 89 13.29 -16.55 -6.13
CA PRO A 89 13.93 -17.86 -5.95
C PRO A 89 14.63 -18.02 -4.59
N PHE A 90 14.62 -16.99 -3.74
CA PHE A 90 15.18 -16.99 -2.39
C PHE A 90 14.13 -16.57 -1.35
N GLY A 91 14.38 -16.96 -0.10
CA GLY A 91 13.57 -16.55 1.04
C GLY A 91 13.69 -15.05 1.30
N ILE A 92 12.56 -14.38 1.48
CA ILE A 92 12.47 -12.96 1.84
C ILE A 92 11.73 -12.86 3.16
N ILE A 93 12.30 -12.13 4.10
CA ILE A 93 11.69 -11.78 5.38
C ILE A 93 11.62 -10.25 5.49
N LEU A 94 10.52 -9.75 6.05
CA LEU A 94 10.40 -8.37 6.54
C LEU A 94 10.27 -8.44 8.05
N ILE A 95 11.10 -7.66 8.73
CA ILE A 95 11.12 -7.57 10.18
C ILE A 95 10.93 -6.13 10.62
N ASP A 96 10.19 -5.93 11.70
CA ASP A 96 10.09 -4.61 12.33
C ASP A 96 11.37 -4.28 13.14
N LYS A 97 11.37 -3.11 13.78
CA LYS A 97 12.49 -2.63 14.60
C LYS A 97 12.69 -3.45 15.89
N GLU A 98 11.66 -4.16 16.35
CA GLU A 98 11.72 -5.11 17.46
C GLU A 98 12.19 -6.50 17.02
N GLY A 99 12.35 -6.73 15.71
CA GLY A 99 12.77 -8.00 15.12
C GLY A 99 11.62 -9.00 14.94
N ILE A 100 10.38 -8.57 15.11
CA ILE A 100 9.17 -9.38 14.85
C ILE A 100 8.98 -9.50 13.35
N PHE A 101 8.62 -10.69 12.89
CA PHE A 101 8.38 -10.92 11.47
C PHE A 101 7.04 -10.30 11.06
N GLU A 102 7.07 -9.37 10.12
CA GLU A 102 5.86 -8.78 9.52
C GLU A 102 5.45 -9.53 8.24
N TYR A 103 6.41 -10.14 7.55
CA TYR A 103 6.18 -10.86 6.31
C TYR A 103 7.26 -11.91 6.05
N ILE A 104 6.83 -13.06 5.52
CA ILE A 104 7.70 -14.06 4.89
C ILE A 104 7.13 -14.39 3.51
N ASN A 105 7.99 -14.59 2.51
CA ASN A 105 7.53 -15.01 1.19
C ASN A 105 7.28 -16.54 1.12
N PRO A 106 6.55 -17.03 0.10
CA PRO A 106 6.32 -18.46 -0.09
C PRO A 106 7.61 -19.27 -0.18
N LYS A 107 8.66 -18.71 -0.80
CA LYS A 107 9.94 -19.40 -0.95
C LYS A 107 10.63 -19.64 0.40
N PHE A 108 10.53 -18.72 1.34
CA PHE A 108 11.03 -18.92 2.70
C PHE A 108 10.32 -20.11 3.37
N LYS A 109 9.00 -20.18 3.27
CA LYS A 109 8.21 -21.30 3.79
C LYS A 109 8.57 -22.62 3.12
N GLU A 110 8.79 -22.63 1.81
CA GLU A 110 9.24 -23.82 1.07
C GLU A 110 10.62 -24.31 1.55
N LEU A 111 11.56 -23.39 1.72
CA LEU A 111 12.95 -23.72 2.09
C LEU A 111 13.09 -24.17 3.55
N PHE A 112 12.33 -23.57 4.47
CA PHE A 112 12.54 -23.75 5.91
C PHE A 112 11.37 -24.42 6.63
N GLY A 113 10.21 -24.57 5.99
CA GLY A 113 9.05 -25.29 6.52
C GLY A 113 8.24 -24.55 7.59
N TYR A 114 8.57 -23.29 7.88
CA TYR A 114 7.91 -22.50 8.92
C TYR A 114 6.96 -21.45 8.34
N ASP A 115 5.82 -21.25 9.01
CA ASP A 115 4.90 -20.15 8.76
C ASP A 115 5.16 -18.95 9.70
N LEU A 116 4.58 -17.78 9.38
CA LEU A 116 4.75 -16.55 10.14
C LEU A 116 4.28 -16.71 11.59
N GLY A 117 3.21 -17.49 11.81
CA GLY A 117 2.67 -17.76 13.14
C GLY A 117 3.54 -18.66 14.02
N GLU A 118 4.52 -19.37 13.44
CA GLU A 118 5.40 -20.31 14.16
C GLU A 118 6.74 -19.67 14.54
N LEU A 119 7.03 -18.49 14.00
CA LEU A 119 8.27 -17.75 14.19
C LEU A 119 7.96 -16.33 14.69
N PRO A 120 7.92 -16.13 16.02
CA PRO A 120 7.53 -14.83 16.58
C PRO A 120 8.55 -13.71 16.29
N ASN A 121 9.83 -14.04 16.07
CA ASN A 121 10.86 -13.07 15.74
C ASN A 121 12.10 -13.71 15.09
N GLY A 122 12.98 -12.85 14.56
CA GLY A 122 14.21 -13.26 13.89
C GLY A 122 15.22 -13.98 14.78
N MET A 123 15.23 -13.71 16.09
CA MET A 123 16.14 -14.39 17.02
C MET A 123 15.75 -15.87 17.17
N GLU A 124 14.45 -16.16 17.33
CA GLU A 124 13.95 -17.54 17.41
C GLU A 124 14.16 -18.30 16.11
N TRP A 125 13.95 -17.65 14.96
CA TRP A 125 14.32 -18.25 13.67
C TRP A 125 15.82 -18.55 13.60
N PHE A 126 16.68 -17.60 13.98
CA PHE A 126 18.13 -17.78 13.92
C PHE A 126 18.62 -18.94 14.81
N ARG A 127 18.01 -19.12 15.99
CA ARG A 127 18.29 -20.26 16.87
C ARG A 127 17.84 -21.60 16.28
N LYS A 128 16.69 -21.64 15.61
CA LYS A 128 16.20 -22.84 14.90
C LYS A 128 17.05 -23.18 13.68
N ALA A 129 17.43 -22.17 12.89
CA ALA A 129 18.25 -22.33 11.69
C ALA A 129 19.69 -22.76 12.03
N PHE A 130 20.23 -22.28 13.16
CA PHE A 130 21.57 -22.61 13.64
C PHE A 130 21.52 -23.10 15.10
N PRO A 131 21.21 -24.39 15.34
CA PRO A 131 21.03 -24.91 16.70
C PRO A 131 22.32 -24.90 17.55
N ASN A 132 23.49 -25.03 16.92
CA ASN A 132 24.78 -25.02 17.60
C ASN A 132 25.27 -23.58 17.84
N SER A 133 25.75 -23.28 19.05
CA SER A 133 26.32 -21.97 19.40
C SER A 133 27.51 -21.60 18.53
N LYS A 134 28.39 -22.56 18.24
CA LYS A 134 29.56 -22.34 17.40
C LYS A 134 29.16 -21.94 15.97
N SER A 135 28.14 -22.58 15.40
CA SER A 135 27.62 -22.24 14.07
C SER A 135 26.96 -20.86 14.05
N ARG A 136 26.28 -20.45 15.14
CA ARG A 136 25.75 -19.09 15.26
C ARG A 136 26.87 -18.04 15.25
N GLU A 137 27.93 -18.27 16.01
CA GLU A 137 29.09 -17.37 16.09
C GLU A 137 29.79 -17.24 14.73
N GLU A 138 30.02 -18.35 14.03
CA GLU A 138 30.63 -18.37 12.70
C GLU A 138 29.81 -17.58 11.67
N VAL A 139 28.48 -17.77 11.67
CA VAL A 139 27.57 -17.07 10.74
C VAL A 139 27.54 -15.57 11.03
N VAL A 140 27.38 -15.18 12.30
CA VAL A 140 27.38 -13.76 12.68
C VAL A 140 28.70 -13.10 12.33
N SER A 141 29.84 -13.75 12.63
CA SER A 141 31.17 -13.24 12.31
C SER A 141 31.32 -13.01 10.81
N THR A 142 30.97 -14.00 9.99
CA THR A 142 31.06 -13.93 8.53
C THR A 142 30.18 -12.83 7.97
N TRP A 143 28.95 -12.70 8.46
CA TRP A 143 28.02 -11.66 8.01
C TRP A 143 28.49 -10.26 8.40
N MET A 144 29.01 -10.08 9.61
CA MET A 144 29.55 -8.80 10.07
C MET A 144 30.76 -8.38 9.24
N ASP A 145 31.67 -9.31 8.92
CA ASP A 145 32.82 -9.03 8.06
C ASP A 145 32.40 -8.69 6.63
N TYR A 146 31.40 -9.39 6.09
CA TYR A 146 30.81 -9.06 4.80
C TYR A 146 30.19 -7.66 4.78
N LEU A 147 29.34 -7.33 5.77
CA LEU A 147 28.71 -6.01 5.87
C LEU A 147 29.74 -4.87 6.00
N ARG A 148 30.83 -5.12 6.74
CA ARG A 148 31.93 -4.15 6.89
C ARG A 148 32.74 -3.98 5.61
N SER A 149 32.88 -5.03 4.81
CA SER A 149 33.64 -5.00 3.55
C SER A 149 32.84 -4.49 2.35
N THR A 150 31.50 -4.54 2.40
CA THR A 150 30.64 -3.95 1.38
C THR A 150 30.58 -2.42 1.49
N LYS A 151 30.95 -1.71 0.42
CA LYS A 151 30.68 -0.25 0.35
C LYS A 151 29.16 -0.02 0.36
N PRO A 152 28.63 0.88 1.21
CA PRO A 152 27.21 1.17 1.21
C PRO A 152 26.76 1.68 -0.17
N PHE A 153 25.64 1.16 -0.66
CA PHE A 153 25.04 1.59 -1.92
C PHE A 153 24.58 3.06 -1.77
N ARG A 154 25.24 3.99 -2.46
CA ARG A 154 24.87 5.43 -2.47
C ARG A 154 23.70 5.67 -3.42
N GLY A 155 22.51 5.16 -3.08
CA GLY A 155 21.25 5.51 -3.73
C GLY A 155 20.46 6.48 -2.85
N SER A 156 20.10 7.65 -3.39
CA SER A 156 19.29 8.67 -2.70
C SER A 156 17.87 8.15 -2.47
N GLY A 157 17.64 7.53 -1.33
CA GLY A 157 16.36 6.96 -0.92
C GLY A 157 16.61 5.96 0.19
N THR A 158 16.43 6.39 1.42
CA THR A 158 16.61 5.63 2.66
C THR A 158 15.77 4.35 2.68
N TRP A 159 16.28 3.24 2.10
CA TRP A 159 15.75 1.89 2.28
C TRP A 159 16.83 0.80 2.13
N VAL A 160 18.07 1.05 2.54
CA VAL A 160 19.04 -0.03 2.83
C VAL A 160 19.94 0.39 3.98
N SER A 161 19.36 0.59 5.15
CA SER A 161 20.13 0.84 6.37
C SER A 161 19.38 0.30 7.57
N SER A 162 19.12 -1.01 7.60
CA SER A 162 18.83 -1.79 8.80
C SER A 162 18.58 -3.27 8.41
N ILE A 163 19.60 -3.98 7.95
CA ILE A 163 19.80 -5.33 8.49
C ILE A 163 20.78 -5.15 9.65
N SER A 164 20.42 -4.25 10.58
CA SER A 164 20.92 -4.35 11.94
C SER A 164 20.04 -5.41 12.56
N ILE A 165 20.41 -6.67 12.35
CA ILE A 165 19.87 -7.71 13.23
C ILE A 165 20.27 -7.27 14.63
N CYS A 166 19.28 -7.04 15.48
CA CYS A 166 19.44 -6.78 16.91
C CYS A 166 20.19 -7.97 17.55
N PHE A 167 21.49 -8.03 17.32
CA PHE A 167 22.48 -8.75 18.13
C PHE A 167 23.22 -7.74 19.01
N SER A 168 22.52 -6.71 19.51
CA SER A 168 23.01 -6.02 20.70
C SER A 168 22.76 -6.97 21.87
N THR A 169 23.83 -7.67 22.23
CA THR A 169 24.16 -8.22 23.56
C THR A 169 23.16 -7.85 24.66
N GLY A 170 22.69 -8.88 25.37
CA GLY A 170 22.07 -8.70 26.69
C GLY A 170 23.03 -8.11 27.71
#